data_AF-H2KQM7-F1
#
_entry.id   AF-H2KQM7-F1
#
_cell.length_a   1.000
_cell.length_b   1.000
_cell.length_c   1.000
_cell.angle_alpha   90.00
_cell.angle_beta   90.00
_cell.angle_gamma   90.00
#
_symmetry.space_group_name_H-M   'P 1'
#
loop_
_entity.id
_entity.type
_entity.pdbx_description
1 polymer ?
#
loop_
_entity_poly.entity_id
_entity_poly.type
_entity_poly.pdbx_seq_one_letter_code
_entity_poly.pdbx_strand_id
1 'polypeptide(L)'
;MNVSTRIEIVKLYYSLGESATASLRGYKTKHGLIKDPFTVSTITRLIAKFESTGSVLDFPGKRRKSLSDERAPVVQNAVEQIQSQITMASSSITQVSHLTGIPRASLHRIMRRHLHLYPYHFTLLQNITEEDKEQRVTFANWLLDNEEIVPNIL
;
A
#
# COMPACT_ATOMS: atom_id res chain seq x y z
N MET A 1 -24.52 -11.48 -3.20
CA MET A 1 -25.51 -11.45 -4.30
C MET A 1 -24.90 -10.78 -5.52
N ASN A 2 -24.85 -11.50 -6.64
CA ASN A 2 -24.28 -11.03 -7.91
C ASN A 2 -25.13 -9.90 -8.52
N VAL A 3 -24.54 -9.07 -9.38
CA VAL A 3 -25.22 -7.93 -10.00
C VAL A 3 -26.42 -8.38 -10.83
N SER A 4 -26.28 -9.45 -11.62
CA SER A 4 -27.38 -10.01 -12.42
C SER A 4 -28.59 -10.40 -11.57
N THR A 5 -28.36 -11.07 -10.44
CA THR A 5 -29.42 -11.43 -9.47
C THR A 5 -30.13 -10.19 -8.93
N ARG A 6 -29.41 -9.12 -8.62
CA ARG A 6 -29.99 -7.87 -8.13
C ARG A 6 -30.90 -7.24 -9.18
N ILE A 7 -30.45 -7.20 -10.44
CA ILE A 7 -31.24 -6.67 -11.57
C ILE A 7 -32.54 -7.47 -11.74
N GLU A 8 -32.44 -8.80 -11.69
CA GLU A 8 -33.61 -9.66 -11.81
C GLU A 8 -34.64 -9.43 -10.69
N ILE A 9 -34.17 -9.26 -9.45
CA ILE A 9 -35.04 -8.96 -8.31
C ILE A 9 -35.73 -7.60 -8.48
N VAL A 10 -35.01 -6.57 -8.91
CA VAL A 10 -35.58 -5.24 -9.18
C VAL A 10 -36.66 -5.35 -10.26
N LYS A 11 -36.42 -6.09 -11.35
CA LYS A 11 -37.42 -6.34 -12.40
C LYS A 11 -38.66 -7.05 -11.84
N LEU A 12 -38.45 -8.11 -11.05
CA LEU A 12 -39.54 -8.86 -10.43
C LEU A 12 -40.38 -7.98 -9.49
N TYR A 13 -39.73 -7.12 -8.72
CA TYR A 13 -40.39 -6.21 -7.79
C TYR A 13 -41.39 -5.27 -8.45
N TYR A 14 -40.97 -4.57 -9.49
CA TYR A 14 -41.88 -3.67 -10.21
C TYR A 14 -42.92 -4.45 -11.03
N SER A 15 -42.60 -5.65 -11.55
CA SER A 15 -43.58 -6.48 -12.27
C SER A 15 -44.67 -7.07 -11.38
N LEU A 16 -44.41 -7.22 -10.07
CA LEU A 16 -45.31 -7.87 -9.10
C LEU A 16 -45.95 -6.86 -8.14
N GLY A 17 -46.10 -5.61 -8.57
CA GLY A 17 -46.80 -4.56 -7.81
C GLY A 17 -46.06 -4.12 -6.56
N GLU A 18 -44.74 -3.99 -6.63
CA GLU A 18 -43.91 -3.41 -5.56
C GLU A 18 -43.95 -4.19 -4.23
N SER A 19 -44.19 -5.50 -4.32
CA SER A 19 -44.22 -6.39 -3.17
C SER A 19 -42.92 -7.18 -3.04
N ALA A 20 -42.17 -6.91 -1.97
CA ALA A 20 -40.90 -7.60 -1.69
C ALA A 20 -41.12 -9.10 -1.40
N THR A 21 -42.24 -9.47 -0.78
CA THR A 21 -42.61 -10.86 -0.54
C THR A 21 -43.01 -11.58 -1.83
N ALA A 22 -43.78 -10.92 -2.71
CA ALA A 22 -44.11 -11.45 -4.02
C ALA A 22 -42.87 -11.64 -4.88
N SER A 23 -41.94 -10.69 -4.84
CA SER A 23 -40.64 -10.76 -5.55
C SER A 23 -39.79 -11.94 -5.10
N LEU A 24 -39.69 -12.16 -3.78
CA LEU A 24 -38.96 -13.29 -3.21
C LEU A 24 -39.57 -14.62 -3.69
N ARG A 25 -40.89 -14.75 -3.60
CA ARG A 25 -41.62 -15.94 -4.04
C ARG A 25 -41.48 -16.15 -5.54
N GLY A 26 -41.63 -15.09 -6.35
CA GLY A 26 -41.49 -15.13 -7.80
C GLY A 26 -40.08 -15.58 -8.22
N TYR A 27 -39.04 -15.05 -7.56
CA TYR A 27 -37.66 -15.48 -7.80
C TYR A 27 -37.46 -16.95 -7.41
N LYS A 28 -37.96 -17.36 -6.22
CA LYS A 28 -37.87 -18.75 -5.74
C LYS A 28 -38.52 -19.73 -6.71
N THR A 29 -39.74 -19.42 -7.16
CA THR A 29 -40.49 -20.25 -8.12
C THR A 29 -39.78 -20.32 -9.46
N LYS A 30 -39.32 -19.18 -9.99
CA LYS A 30 -38.63 -19.11 -11.29
C LYS A 30 -37.35 -19.94 -11.33
N HIS A 31 -36.63 -20.01 -10.21
CA HIS A 31 -35.37 -20.75 -10.09
C HIS A 31 -35.51 -22.12 -9.42
N GLY A 32 -36.74 -22.59 -9.15
CA GLY A 32 -36.99 -23.91 -8.56
C GLY A 32 -36.34 -24.14 -7.18
N LEU A 33 -36.20 -23.08 -6.38
CA LEU A 33 -35.45 -23.13 -5.13
C LEU A 33 -36.31 -23.67 -3.98
N ILE A 34 -35.76 -24.60 -3.20
CA ILE A 34 -36.43 -25.19 -2.03
C ILE A 34 -36.44 -24.19 -0.86
N LYS A 35 -35.29 -23.58 -0.58
CA LYS A 35 -35.11 -22.58 0.48
C LYS A 35 -35.17 -21.17 -0.09
N ASP A 36 -35.56 -20.23 0.75
CA ASP A 36 -35.59 -18.83 0.38
C ASP A 36 -34.13 -18.35 0.18
N PRO A 37 -33.79 -17.82 -1.00
CA PRO A 37 -32.40 -17.47 -1.32
C PRO A 37 -31.90 -16.22 -0.59
N PHE A 38 -32.83 -15.38 -0.11
CA PHE A 38 -32.55 -14.14 0.60
C PHE A 38 -33.75 -13.73 1.44
N THR A 39 -33.54 -12.81 2.37
CA THR A 39 -34.62 -12.27 3.22
C THR A 39 -35.39 -11.17 2.50
N VAL A 40 -36.65 -10.96 2.91
CA VAL A 40 -37.47 -9.82 2.45
C VAL A 40 -36.77 -8.49 2.72
N SER A 41 -36.09 -8.37 3.86
CA SER A 41 -35.31 -7.18 4.23
C SER A 41 -34.13 -6.90 3.29
N THR A 42 -33.59 -7.94 2.63
CA THR A 42 -32.54 -7.78 1.62
C THR A 42 -33.10 -7.14 0.35
N ILE A 43 -34.31 -7.55 -0.05
CA ILE A 43 -35.00 -7.00 -1.22
C ILE A 43 -35.40 -5.55 -0.95
N THR A 44 -36.00 -5.24 0.20
CA THR A 44 -36.40 -3.86 0.53
C THR A 44 -35.21 -2.92 0.57
N ARG A 45 -34.07 -3.35 1.16
CA ARG A 45 -32.84 -2.56 1.17
C ARG A 45 -32.25 -2.37 -0.24
N LEU A 46 -32.36 -3.39 -1.09
CA LEU A 46 -31.90 -3.32 -2.47
C LEU A 46 -32.75 -2.33 -3.29
N ILE A 47 -34.08 -2.36 -3.14
CA ILE A 47 -34.99 -1.43 -3.80
C ILE A 47 -34.77 0.00 -3.31
N ALA A 48 -34.73 0.23 -1.99
CA ALA A 48 -34.46 1.56 -1.45
C ALA A 48 -33.11 2.13 -1.94
N LYS A 49 -32.09 1.28 -2.06
CA LYS A 49 -30.80 1.67 -2.68
C LYS A 49 -30.97 2.00 -4.16
N PHE A 50 -31.68 1.16 -4.90
CA PHE A 50 -31.92 1.38 -6.32
C PHE A 50 -32.70 2.67 -6.58
N GLU A 51 -33.75 2.95 -5.82
CA GLU A 51 -34.57 4.16 -5.96
C GLU A 51 -33.80 5.43 -5.58
N SER A 52 -32.95 5.36 -4.55
CA SER A 52 -32.14 6.52 -4.14
C SER A 52 -30.93 6.80 -5.03
N THR A 53 -30.32 5.77 -5.62
CA THR A 53 -29.05 5.90 -6.37
C THR A 53 -29.17 5.65 -7.88
N GLY A 54 -30.30 5.09 -8.35
CA GLY A 54 -30.48 4.61 -9.73
C GLY A 54 -29.63 3.38 -10.09
N SER A 55 -28.93 2.77 -9.12
CA SER A 55 -27.93 1.74 -9.37
C SER A 55 -28.04 0.55 -8.41
N VAL A 56 -27.83 -0.65 -8.96
CA VAL A 56 -27.74 -1.91 -8.20
C VAL A 56 -26.32 -2.23 -7.74
N LEU A 57 -25.32 -1.48 -8.24
CA LEU A 57 -23.91 -1.69 -7.91
C LEU A 57 -23.64 -1.47 -6.42
N ASP A 58 -22.56 -2.07 -5.92
CA ASP A 58 -22.12 -1.81 -4.56
C ASP A 58 -21.63 -0.37 -4.44
N PHE A 59 -21.96 0.28 -3.33
CA PHE A 59 -21.32 1.54 -3.00
C PHE A 59 -19.81 1.33 -2.93
N PRO A 60 -19.00 2.32 -3.35
CA PRO A 60 -17.59 2.28 -3.05
C PRO A 60 -17.45 2.11 -1.54
N GLY A 61 -17.00 0.93 -1.12
CA GLY A 61 -16.95 0.58 0.30
C GLY A 61 -16.13 1.64 1.03
N LYS A 62 -16.55 1.98 2.26
CA LYS A 62 -15.78 2.90 3.12
C LYS A 62 -14.39 2.30 3.30
N ARG A 63 -13.43 2.75 2.47
CA ARG A 63 -12.05 2.27 2.56
C ARG A 63 -11.57 2.67 3.95
N ARG A 64 -10.97 1.73 4.67
CA ARG A 64 -10.19 2.11 5.85
C ARG A 64 -9.23 3.19 5.39
N LYS A 65 -9.25 4.36 6.04
CA LYS A 65 -8.27 5.41 5.77
C LYS A 65 -6.90 4.76 5.77
N SER A 66 -6.15 4.92 4.68
CA SER A 66 -4.80 4.38 4.64
C SER A 66 -4.02 5.10 5.73
N LEU A 67 -3.43 4.34 6.65
CA LEU A 67 -2.59 4.84 7.75
C LEU A 67 -1.41 5.70 7.27
N SER A 68 -1.15 5.70 5.96
CA SER A 68 0.02 6.26 5.32
C SER A 68 -0.10 7.71 4.90
N ASP A 69 -1.23 8.15 4.34
CA ASP A 69 -1.24 9.43 3.60
C ASP A 69 -1.21 10.62 4.56
N GLU A 70 -1.91 10.51 5.69
CA GLU A 70 -1.88 11.51 6.76
C GLU A 70 -0.56 11.47 7.56
N ARG A 71 0.12 10.31 7.64
CA ARG A 71 1.32 10.12 8.49
C ARG A 71 2.65 10.16 7.74
N ALA A 72 2.63 10.09 6.41
CA ALA A 72 3.81 10.22 5.56
C ALA A 72 4.64 11.49 5.86
N PRO A 73 4.05 12.70 5.98
CA PRO A 73 4.85 13.90 6.28
C PRO A 73 5.48 13.84 7.68
N VAL A 74 4.78 13.25 8.67
CA VAL A 74 5.32 13.06 10.03
C VAL A 74 6.53 12.13 10.00
N VAL A 75 6.44 11.03 9.25
CA VAL A 75 7.56 10.09 9.09
C VAL A 75 8.72 10.73 8.34
N GLN A 76 8.45 11.54 7.31
CA GLN A 76 9.48 12.23 6.55
C GLN A 76 10.26 13.21 7.43
N ASN A 77 9.57 14.08 8.17
CA ASN A 77 10.21 15.04 9.08
C ASN A 77 11.05 14.32 10.15
N ALA A 78 10.55 13.20 10.68
CA ALA A 78 11.27 12.40 11.67
C ALA A 78 12.56 11.79 11.10
N VAL A 79 12.51 11.31 9.85
CA VAL A 79 13.69 10.78 9.15
C VAL A 79 14.72 11.89 8.92
N GLU A 80 14.30 13.05 8.42
CA GLU A 80 15.18 14.21 8.18
C GLU A 80 15.81 14.73 9.48
N GLN A 81 15.05 14.75 10.57
CA GLN A 81 15.55 15.13 11.89
C GLN A 81 16.65 14.18 12.39
N ILE A 82 16.45 12.87 12.28
CA ILE A 82 17.47 11.88 12.68
C ILE A 82 18.71 11.99 11.78
N GLN A 83 18.49 12.19 10.48
CA GLN A 83 19.56 12.31 9.50
C GLN A 83 20.47 13.51 9.76
N SER A 84 19.90 14.67 10.13
CA SER A 84 20.66 15.89 10.42
C SER A 84 21.50 15.81 11.70
N GLN A 85 21.18 14.89 12.61
CA GLN A 85 21.90 14.70 13.87
C GLN A 85 23.04 13.68 13.77
N ILE A 86 23.01 12.79 12.76
CA ILE A 86 23.94 11.66 12.65
C ILE A 86 24.94 11.94 11.53
N THR A 87 26.23 11.90 11.85
CA THR A 87 27.35 12.10 10.90
C THR A 87 27.32 11.12 9.73
N MET A 88 26.84 9.90 9.97
CA MET A 88 26.69 8.84 8.96
C MET A 88 25.41 8.96 8.13
N ALA A 89 24.55 9.94 8.40
CA ALA A 89 23.34 10.19 7.65
C ALA A 89 22.55 8.88 7.43
N SER A 90 22.26 8.16 8.52
CA SER A 90 21.48 6.92 8.48
C SER A 90 20.42 6.94 9.57
N SER A 91 19.17 6.65 9.22
CA SER A 91 18.07 6.51 10.19
C SER A 91 17.59 5.07 10.27
N SER A 92 17.46 4.54 11.50
CA SER A 92 16.88 3.21 11.70
C SER A 92 15.36 3.30 11.85
N ILE A 93 14.64 2.34 11.27
CA ILE A 93 13.17 2.21 11.42
C ILE A 93 12.76 2.19 12.90
N THR A 94 13.61 1.60 13.76
CA THR A 94 13.38 1.57 15.20
C THR A 94 13.39 2.97 15.82
N GLN A 95 14.41 3.79 15.54
CA GLN A 95 14.49 5.16 16.06
C GLN A 95 13.31 6.01 15.59
N VAL A 96 12.98 5.95 14.30
CA VAL A 96 11.84 6.69 13.74
C VAL A 96 10.52 6.23 14.39
N SER A 97 10.37 4.94 14.68
CA SER A 97 9.20 4.39 15.40
C SER A 97 9.08 4.93 16.83
N HIS A 98 10.20 5.03 17.56
CA HIS A 98 10.20 5.63 18.90
C HIS A 98 9.86 7.12 18.86
N LEU A 99 10.37 7.86 17.89
CA LEU A 99 10.14 9.31 17.77
C LEU A 99 8.70 9.64 17.35
N THR A 100 8.11 8.84 16.45
CA THR A 100 6.78 9.11 15.88
C THR A 100 5.64 8.36 16.59
N GLY A 101 5.96 7.37 17.44
CA GLY A 101 4.98 6.46 18.04
C GLY A 101 4.29 5.54 17.02
N ILE A 102 4.74 5.50 15.77
CA ILE A 102 4.16 4.67 14.71
C ILE A 102 4.77 3.26 14.78
N PRO A 103 3.97 2.18 14.73
CA PRO A 103 4.50 0.82 14.71
C PRO A 103 5.46 0.59 13.53
N ARG A 104 6.58 -0.09 13.78
CA ARG A 104 7.64 -0.37 12.78
C ARG A 104 7.12 -0.93 11.46
N ALA A 105 6.14 -1.84 11.50
CA ALA A 105 5.53 -2.43 10.29
C ALA A 105 4.77 -1.41 9.43
N SER A 106 4.10 -0.44 10.07
CA SER A 106 3.45 0.67 9.38
C SER A 106 4.48 1.65 8.84
N LEU A 107 5.52 1.94 9.61
CA LEU A 107 6.61 2.81 9.19
C LEU A 107 7.32 2.27 7.95
N HIS A 108 7.68 0.98 7.94
CA HIS A 108 8.29 0.32 6.79
C HIS A 108 7.42 0.42 5.53
N ARG A 109 6.09 0.28 5.66
CA ARG A 109 5.16 0.45 4.54
C ARG A 109 5.10 1.91 4.06
N ILE A 110 5.11 2.87 4.98
CA ILE A 110 5.14 4.31 4.66
C ILE A 110 6.43 4.65 3.91
N MET A 111 7.58 4.28 4.47
CA MET A 111 8.90 4.53 3.87
C MET A 111 9.00 3.93 2.47
N ARG A 112 8.60 2.67 2.27
CA ARG A 112 8.71 1.99 0.97
C ARG A 112 7.69 2.48 -0.07
N ARG A 113 6.43 2.69 0.31
CA ARG A 113 5.33 2.95 -0.65
C ARG A 113 5.03 4.44 -0.87
N HIS A 114 5.31 5.30 0.10
CA HIS A 114 4.95 6.72 0.06
C HIS A 114 6.17 7.62 -0.06
N LEU A 115 7.25 7.28 0.66
CA LEU A 115 8.51 8.06 0.60
C LEU A 115 9.52 7.49 -0.40
N HIS A 116 9.24 6.31 -0.96
CA HIS A 116 10.14 5.57 -1.86
C HIS A 116 11.57 5.42 -1.33
N LEU A 117 11.70 5.32 0.00
CA LEU A 117 12.97 5.03 0.67
C LEU A 117 13.16 3.53 0.74
N TYR A 118 14.22 3.05 0.11
CA TYR A 118 14.66 1.66 0.16
C TYR A 118 15.90 1.55 1.05
N PRO A 119 16.08 0.41 1.75
CA PRO A 119 17.33 0.16 2.46
C PRO A 119 18.50 0.33 1.50
N TYR A 120 19.44 1.20 1.87
CA TYR A 120 20.67 1.39 1.10
C TYR A 120 21.51 0.11 1.20
N HIS A 121 22.16 -0.28 0.09
CA HIS A 121 23.06 -1.43 0.08
C HIS A 121 24.34 -1.06 0.84
N PHE A 122 24.55 -1.64 2.02
CA PHE A 122 25.77 -1.40 2.76
C PHE A 122 26.95 -2.11 2.07
N THR A 123 27.97 -1.34 1.71
CA THR A 123 29.26 -1.91 1.27
C THR A 123 30.16 -1.99 2.48
N LEU A 124 30.68 -3.17 2.78
CA LEU A 124 31.73 -3.33 3.79
C LEU A 124 33.06 -2.90 3.16
N LEU A 125 33.59 -1.79 3.61
CA LEU A 125 34.91 -1.29 3.20
C LEU A 125 35.93 -1.62 4.28
N GLN A 126 37.17 -1.90 3.87
CA GLN A 126 38.27 -1.98 4.81
C GLN A 126 38.47 -0.61 5.47
N ASN A 127 38.84 -0.62 6.75
CA ASN A 127 39.22 0.61 7.44
C ASN A 127 40.51 1.15 6.80
N ILE A 128 40.54 2.44 6.47
CA ILE A 128 41.67 3.12 5.83
C ILE A 128 42.15 4.18 6.83
N THR A 129 43.42 4.13 7.24
CA THR A 129 44.01 5.18 8.09
C THR A 129 44.37 6.41 7.26
N GLU A 130 44.74 7.53 7.89
CA GLU A 130 45.16 8.71 7.13
C GLU A 130 46.46 8.46 6.34
N GLU A 131 47.39 7.67 6.89
CA GLU A 131 48.62 7.27 6.21
C GLU A 131 48.32 6.41 4.98
N ASP A 132 47.35 5.49 5.09
CA ASP A 132 46.92 4.67 3.95
C ASP A 132 46.37 5.53 2.81
N LYS A 133 45.69 6.64 3.11
CA LYS A 133 45.17 7.54 2.07
C LYS A 133 46.31 8.20 1.30
N GLU A 134 47.30 8.73 2.01
CA GLU A 134 48.47 9.36 1.36
C GLU A 134 49.25 8.35 0.50
N GLN A 135 49.46 7.13 1.01
CA GLN A 135 50.13 6.08 0.26
C GLN A 135 49.36 5.67 -0.98
N ARG A 136 48.03 5.50 -0.87
CA ARG A 136 47.17 5.16 -2.01
C ARG A 136 47.16 6.24 -3.08
N VAL A 137 47.09 7.51 -2.68
CA VAL A 137 47.15 8.64 -3.63
C VAL A 137 48.51 8.70 -4.30
N THR A 138 49.59 8.55 -3.53
CA THR A 138 50.97 8.55 -4.07
C THR A 138 51.16 7.40 -5.07
N PHE A 139 50.70 6.20 -4.73
CA PHE A 139 50.76 5.05 -5.61
C PHE A 139 49.92 5.24 -6.88
N ALA A 140 48.71 5.79 -6.76
CA ALA A 140 47.85 6.07 -7.91
C ALA A 140 48.48 7.09 -8.87
N ASN A 141 49.08 8.16 -8.34
CA ASN A 141 49.80 9.15 -9.14
C ASN A 141 51.04 8.55 -9.80
N TRP A 142 51.82 7.75 -9.07
CA TRP A 142 52.97 7.05 -9.63
C TRP A 142 52.55 6.11 -10.77
N LEU A 143 51.43 5.40 -10.63
CA LEU A 143 50.91 4.51 -11.66
C LEU A 143 50.47 5.27 -12.92
N LEU A 144 49.88 6.46 -12.74
CA LEU A 144 49.51 7.35 -13.84
C LEU A 144 50.74 7.87 -14.61
N ASP A 145 51.83 8.18 -13.90
CA ASP A 145 53.08 8.63 -14.52
C ASP A 145 53.85 7.49 -15.21
N ASN A 146 53.52 6.23 -14.91
CA ASN A 146 54.22 5.03 -15.39
C ASN A 146 53.26 4.05 -16.11
N GLU A 147 52.30 4.57 -16.86
CA GLU A 147 51.27 3.79 -17.57
C GLU A 147 51.83 2.67 -18.46
N GLU A 148 53.03 2.85 -19.04
CA GLU A 148 53.68 1.85 -19.91
C GLU A 148 54.05 0.55 -19.17
N ILE A 149 54.21 0.59 -17.84
CA ILE A 149 54.65 -0.55 -17.01
C ILE A 149 53.45 -1.36 -16.50
N VAL A 150 52.26 -0.76 -16.47
CA VAL A 150 51.03 -1.34 -15.92
C VAL A 150 50.64 -2.71 -16.53
N PRO A 151 50.80 -2.96 -17.85
CA PRO A 151 50.47 -4.26 -18.44
C PRO A 151 51.31 -5.43 -17.92
N ASN A 152 52.44 -5.18 -17.25
CA ASN A 152 53.34 -6.22 -16.72
C ASN A 152 53.13 -6.50 -15.22
N ILE A 153 52.29 -5.72 -14.52
CA ILE A 153 52.11 -5.78 -13.06
C ILE A 153 50.76 -6.40 -12.67
N LEU A 154 49.74 -6.29 -13.54
CA LEU A 154 48.40 -6.87 -13.36
C LEU A 154 48.28 -8.23 -14.05
#